data_AF-A0A7Y7IYM5-F1
#
_entry.id   AF-A0A7Y7IYM5-F1
#
_cell.length_a   1.000
_cell.length_b   1.000
_cell.length_c   1.000
_cell.angle_alpha   90.00
_cell.angle_beta   90.00
_cell.angle_gamma   90.00
#
_symmetry.space_group_name_H-M   'P 1'
#
loop_
_entity.id
_entity.type
_entity.pdbx_description
1 polymer ?
#
loop_
_entity_poly.entity_id
_entity_poly.type
_entity_poly.pdbx_seq_one_letter_code
_entity_poly.pdbx_strand_id
1 'polypeptide(L)' 'MNDDLETLRQETLAALAAAADRRQWDDVRVGTLGKSGRLTALLKELG' A
#
# COMPACT_ATOMS: atom_id res chain seq x y z
N MET A 1 -13.61 -3.22 -5.98
CA MET A 1 -12.49 -4.11 -5.63
C MET A 1 -11.38 -4.14 -6.67
N ASN A 2 -11.64 -4.48 -7.95
CA ASN A 2 -10.59 -4.43 -8.98
C ASN A 2 -10.04 -3.01 -9.17
N ASP A 3 -10.92 -2.01 -9.20
CA ASP A 3 -10.52 -0.60 -9.31
C ASP A 3 -9.81 -0.09 -8.04
N ASP A 4 -10.20 -0.57 -6.86
CA ASP A 4 -9.55 -0.23 -5.58
C ASP A 4 -8.13 -0.79 -5.49
N LEU A 5 -7.93 -2.01 -5.98
CA LEU A 5 -6.62 -2.66 -6.02
C LEU A 5 -5.70 -1.99 -7.04
N GLU A 6 -6.21 -1.63 -8.21
CA GLU A 6 -5.43 -0.89 -9.21
C GLU A 6 -5.07 0.51 -8.70
N THR A 7 -6.00 1.21 -8.05
CA THR A 7 -5.74 2.49 -7.40
C THR A 7 -4.65 2.35 -6.33
N LEU A 8 -4.79 1.38 -5.43
CA LEU A 8 -3.80 1.11 -4.38
C LEU A 8 -2.42 0.83 -4.99
N ARG A 9 -2.35 0.04 -6.07
CA ARG A 9 -1.09 -0.25 -6.77
C ARG A 9 -0.43 1.02 -7.30
N GLN A 10 -1.18 1.88 -7.98
CA GLN A 10 -0.66 3.12 -8.56
C GLN A 10 -0.15 4.07 -7.49
N GLU A 11 -0.91 4.25 -6.40
CA GLU A 11 -0.54 5.10 -5.27
C GLU A 11 0.71 4.58 -4.55
N THR A 12 0.81 3.27 -4.33
CA THR A 12 2.01 2.65 -3.73
C THR A 12 3.24 2.85 -4.62
N LEU A 13 3.11 2.68 -5.95
CA LEU A 13 4.22 2.91 -6.88
C LEU A 13 4.67 4.37 -6.89
N ALA A 14 3.71 5.32 -6.89
CA ALA A 14 4.02 6.74 -6.81
C ALA A 14 4.74 7.09 -5.50
N ALA A 15 4.29 6.53 -4.37
CA ALA A 15 4.92 6.75 -3.07
C ALA A 15 6.34 6.15 -3.00
N LEU A 16 6.56 4.96 -3.56
CA LEU A 16 7.90 4.35 -3.65
C LEU A 16 8.85 5.17 -4.54
N ALA A 17 8.35 5.71 -5.64
CA ALA A 17 9.14 6.58 -6.53
C ALA A 17 9.53 7.91 -5.87
N ALA A 18 8.70 8.43 -4.97
CA ALA A 18 8.95 9.66 -4.22
C ALA A 18 9.84 9.47 -2.98
N ALA A 19 10.01 8.23 -2.51
CA ALA A 19 10.76 7.94 -1.30
C ALA A 19 12.28 8.06 -1.54
N ALA A 20 12.92 8.90 -0.73
CA ALA A 20 14.33 9.27 -0.82
C ALA A 20 15.28 8.29 -0.12
N ASP A 21 14.76 7.43 0.77
CA ASP A 21 15.57 6.49 1.53
C ASP A 21 14.85 5.19 1.88
N ARG A 22 15.62 4.25 2.44
CA ARG A 22 15.12 2.92 2.82
C ARG A 22 14.11 2.94 3.96
N ARG A 23 14.15 3.96 4.84
CA ARG A 23 13.18 4.09 5.92
C ARG A 23 11.82 4.51 5.36
N GLN A 24 11.81 5.47 4.44
CA GLN A 24 10.59 5.88 3.74
C GLN A 24 10.01 4.74 2.89
N TRP A 25 10.87 3.91 2.27
CA TRP A 25 10.42 2.67 1.63
C TRP A 25 9.74 1.71 2.59
N ASP A 26 10.30 1.55 3.80
CA ASP A 26 9.69 0.68 4.82
C ASP A 26 8.35 1.23 5.31
N ASP A 27 8.24 2.55 5.49
CA ASP A 27 6.98 3.21 5.85
C ASP A 27 5.89 2.96 4.79
N VAL A 28 6.21 3.11 3.50
CA VAL A 28 5.28 2.80 2.39
C VAL A 28 4.90 1.32 2.38
N ARG A 29 5.86 0.42 2.58
CA ARG A 29 5.64 -1.03 2.64
C ARG A 29 4.72 -1.40 3.80
N VAL A 30 4.98 -0.89 5.01
CA VAL A 30 4.17 -1.17 6.21
C VAL A 30 2.77 -0.56 6.08
N GLY A 31 2.65 0.67 5.60
CA GLY A 31 1.35 1.32 5.39
C GLY A 31 0.49 0.63 4.32
N THR A 32 1.11 0.04 3.30
CA THR A 32 0.39 -0.67 2.23
C THR A 32 0.08 -2.13 2.62
N LEU A 33 1.11 -2.90 2.98
CA LEU A 33 1.07 -4.37 3.11
C LEU A 33 1.08 -4.86 4.57
N GLY A 34 1.24 -3.97 5.55
CA GLY A 34 1.29 -4.35 6.96
C GLY A 34 -0.04 -4.92 7.48
N LYS A 35 -0.01 -5.45 8.70
CA LYS A 35 -1.19 -6.04 9.38
C LYS A 35 -2.38 -5.08 9.50
N SER A 36 -2.09 -3.79 9.63
CA SER A 36 -3.08 -2.71 9.65
C SER A 36 -2.99 -1.84 8.39
N GLY A 37 -2.26 -2.31 7.37
CA GLY A 37 -2.08 -1.61 6.12
C GLY A 37 -3.32 -1.69 5.23
N ARG A 38 -3.34 -0.84 4.22
CA ARG A 38 -4.53 -0.63 3.38
C ARG A 38 -4.94 -1.87 2.59
N LEU A 39 -4.00 -2.66 2.07
CA LEU A 39 -4.33 -3.93 1.41
C LEU A 39 -5.00 -4.89 2.38
N THR A 40 -4.47 -5.01 3.61
CA THR A 40 -5.05 -5.90 4.63
C THR A 40 -6.46 -5.46 5.03
N ALA A 41 -6.75 -4.16 5.04
CA ALA A 41 -8.11 -3.66 5.25
C ALA A 41 -9.06 -4.09 4.13
N LEU A 42 -8.67 -3.88 2.86
CA LEU A 42 -9.46 -4.31 1.69
C LEU A 42 -9.70 -5.83 1.69
N LEU A 43 -8.69 -6.63 2.06
CA LEU A 43 -8.84 -8.08 2.13
C LEU A 43 -9.83 -8.53 3.22
N LYS A 44 -9.90 -7.82 4.35
CA LYS A 44 -10.88 -8.12 5.42
C LYS A 44 -12.32 -7.86 5.00
N GLU A 45 -12.55 -6.97 4.04
CA GLU A 45 -13.89 -6.72 3.50
C GLU A 45 -14.42 -7.91 2.69
N LEU A 46 -13.56 -8.86 2.30
CA LEU A 46 -13.93 -10.07 1.57
C LEU A 46 -14.41 -11.23 2.47
N GLY A 47 -14.22 -11.13 3.79
CA GLY A 47 -14.60 -12.18 4.76
C GLY A 47 -13.41 -12.89 5.39
#